data_AF-A0A1Y1JVA0-F1
#
_entry.id   AF-A0A1Y1JVA0-F1
#
_cell.length_a   1.000
_cell.length_b   1.000
_cell.length_c   1.000
_cell.angle_alpha   90.00
_cell.angle_beta   90.00
_cell.angle_gamma   90.00
#
_symmetry.space_group_name_H-M   'P 1'
#
loop_
_entity.id
_entity.type
_entity.pdbx_description
1 polymer ?
#
loop_
_entity_poly.entity_id
_entity_poly.type
_entity_poly.pdbx_seq_one_letter_code
_entity_poly.pdbx_strand_id
1 'polypeptide(L)'
;KNLLEDLYRSLGFEETELDEYLNKHSRISIITWACNLNLFNCRDQALKAVRSWLSNGTKIAINLEVPIMCGAMQLAPVDDWKMLYAKYESIPDGERKWKLLTGLGCTSHKMFLEK
;
A
#
# COMPACT_ATOMS: atom_id res chain seq x y z
N LYS A 1 18.92 14.30 -7.63
CA LYS A 1 17.63 14.32 -8.38
C LYS A 1 17.30 12.89 -8.75
N ASN A 2 16.27 12.31 -8.13
CA ASN A 2 15.78 10.99 -8.45
C ASN A 2 14.51 11.17 -9.28
N LEU A 3 14.54 10.79 -10.56
CA LEU A 3 13.44 10.95 -11.51
C LEU A 3 12.10 10.43 -10.93
N LEU A 4 12.15 9.32 -10.19
CA LEU A 4 10.97 8.72 -9.58
C LEU A 4 10.39 9.59 -8.45
N GLU A 5 11.25 10.24 -7.67
CA GLU A 5 10.80 11.12 -6.59
C GLU A 5 10.13 12.38 -7.16
N ASP A 6 10.68 12.94 -8.24
CA ASP A 6 10.09 14.09 -8.93
C ASP A 6 8.71 13.72 -9.51
N LEU A 7 8.58 12.55 -10.15
CA LEU A 7 7.31 12.03 -10.66
C LEU A 7 6.31 11.75 -9.53
N TYR A 8 6.75 11.14 -8.42
CA TYR A 8 5.91 10.88 -7.26
C TYR A 8 5.38 12.17 -6.64
N ARG A 9 6.23 13.20 -6.51
CA ARG A 9 5.81 14.52 -6.00
C ARG A 9 4.86 15.23 -6.95
N SER A 10 5.10 15.12 -8.26
CA SER A 10 4.25 15.75 -9.29
C SER A 10 2.87 15.11 -9.36
N LEU A 11 2.79 13.78 -9.31
CA LEU A 11 1.54 13.06 -9.46
C LEU A 11 0.78 12.97 -8.13
N GLY A 12 1.49 12.88 -7.01
CA GLY A 12 0.93 12.72 -5.66
C GLY A 12 0.68 11.26 -5.26
N PHE A 13 0.13 11.06 -4.08
CA PHE A 13 -0.23 9.73 -3.56
C PHE A 13 -1.69 9.36 -3.79
N GLU A 14 -2.61 10.31 -3.61
CA GLU A 14 -4.05 10.08 -3.73
C GLU A 14 -4.53 10.28 -5.18
N GLU A 15 -5.53 9.51 -5.59
CA GLU A 15 -6.27 9.80 -6.82
C GLU A 15 -7.17 11.01 -6.62
N THR A 16 -7.28 11.85 -7.65
CA THR A 16 -8.23 12.98 -7.66
C THR A 16 -9.31 12.78 -8.71
N GLU A 17 -10.47 13.43 -8.54
CA GLU A 17 -11.56 13.41 -9.54
C GLU A 17 -11.13 14.05 -10.87
N LEU A 18 -10.08 14.88 -10.85
CA LEU A 18 -9.51 15.53 -12.02
C LEU A 18 -8.41 14.69 -12.68
N ASP A 19 -8.05 13.53 -12.11
CA ASP A 19 -7.02 12.68 -12.69
C ASP A 19 -7.48 12.09 -14.02
N GLU A 20 -6.75 12.43 -15.08
CA GLU A 20 -6.85 11.75 -16.36
C GLU A 20 -6.60 10.25 -16.21
N TYR A 21 -7.20 9.44 -17.09
CA TYR A 21 -7.04 7.99 -17.07
C TYR A 21 -5.55 7.55 -17.05
N LEU A 22 -4.71 8.23 -17.83
CA LEU A 22 -3.27 7.96 -17.87
C LEU A 22 -2.59 8.26 -16.53
N ASN A 23 -3.02 9.29 -15.81
CA ASN A 23 -2.49 9.63 -14.48
C ASN A 23 -2.88 8.58 -13.45
N LYS A 24 -4.13 8.10 -13.47
CA LYS A 24 -4.58 6.99 -12.60
C LYS A 24 -3.75 5.73 -12.84
N HIS A 25 -3.54 5.37 -14.11
CA HIS A 25 -2.73 4.20 -14.45
C HIS A 25 -1.25 4.38 -14.06
N SER A 26 -0.65 5.53 -14.36
CA SER A 26 0.75 5.84 -14.03
C SER A 26 0.99 5.82 -12.52
N ARG A 27 0.00 6.23 -11.72
CA ARG A 27 0.06 6.26 -10.26
C ARG A 27 0.32 4.87 -9.66
N ILE A 28 -0.27 3.82 -10.25
CA ILE A 28 -0.06 2.43 -9.82
C ILE A 28 1.45 2.11 -9.85
N SER A 29 2.09 2.35 -10.99
CA SER A 29 3.53 2.07 -11.16
C SER A 29 4.39 2.98 -10.29
N ILE A 30 4.07 4.27 -10.24
CA ILE A 30 4.85 5.24 -9.46
C ILE A 30 4.82 4.92 -7.96
N ILE A 31 3.65 4.61 -7.39
CA ILE A 31 3.54 4.21 -5.97
C ILE A 31 4.26 2.89 -5.73
N THR A 32 4.07 1.90 -6.61
CA THR A 32 4.74 0.59 -6.49
C THR A 32 6.26 0.77 -6.39
N TRP A 33 6.86 1.48 -7.35
CA TRP A 33 8.31 1.67 -7.38
C TRP A 33 8.81 2.59 -6.26
N ALA A 34 8.09 3.67 -5.96
CA ALA A 34 8.50 4.60 -4.90
C ALA A 34 8.57 3.90 -3.55
N CYS A 35 7.54 3.12 -3.21
CA CYS A 35 7.52 2.36 -1.97
C CYS A 35 8.59 1.24 -1.96
N ASN A 36 8.73 0.48 -3.05
CA ASN A 36 9.74 -0.58 -3.16
C ASN A 36 11.18 -0.07 -3.05
N LEU A 37 11.47 1.11 -3.59
CA LEU A 37 12.78 1.77 -3.53
C LEU A 37 12.99 2.56 -2.23
N ASN A 38 12.23 2.23 -1.18
CA ASN A 38 12.37 2.79 0.16
C ASN A 38 12.17 4.31 0.25
N LEU A 39 11.34 4.88 -0.63
CA LEU A 39 10.92 6.27 -0.45
C LEU A 39 10.04 6.37 0.79
N PHE A 40 10.60 6.89 1.88
CA PHE A 40 9.96 6.94 3.18
C PHE A 40 8.55 7.55 3.13
N ASN A 41 8.39 8.66 2.40
CA ASN A 41 7.11 9.33 2.27
C ASN A 41 6.03 8.45 1.61
N CYS A 42 6.39 7.59 0.65
CA CYS A 42 5.46 6.62 0.07
C CYS A 42 5.00 5.61 1.10
N ARG A 43 5.94 5.00 1.83
CA ARG A 43 5.63 3.97 2.84
C ARG A 43 4.84 4.54 4.02
N ASP A 44 5.16 5.75 4.47
CA ASP A 44 4.44 6.44 5.55
C ASP A 44 2.99 6.77 5.15
N GLN A 45 2.78 7.31 3.94
CA GLN A 45 1.43 7.56 3.44
C GLN A 45 0.64 6.25 3.25
N ALA A 46 1.29 5.20 2.74
CA ALA A 46 0.69 3.89 2.62
C ALA A 46 0.27 3.31 3.98
N LEU A 47 1.14 3.41 5.00
CA LEU A 47 0.82 2.96 6.36
C LEU A 47 -0.36 3.74 6.96
N LYS A 48 -0.39 5.06 6.78
CA LYS A 48 -1.54 5.90 7.20
C LYS A 48 -2.82 5.48 6.50
N ALA A 49 -2.78 5.24 5.18
CA ALA A 49 -3.94 4.80 4.42
C ALA A 49 -4.49 3.45 4.90
N VAL A 50 -3.61 2.47 5.14
CA VAL A 50 -4.00 1.16 5.68
C VAL A 50 -4.58 1.29 7.09
N ARG A 51 -4.00 2.11 7.96
CA ARG A 51 -4.54 2.36 9.31
C ARG A 51 -5.92 3.01 9.26
N SER A 52 -6.10 4.04 8.42
CA SER A 52 -7.41 4.66 8.23
C SER A 52 -8.44 3.64 7.76
N TRP A 53 -8.11 2.85 6.73
CA TRP A 53 -8.97 1.77 6.25
C TRP A 53 -9.36 0.76 7.35
N LEU A 54 -8.39 0.29 8.15
CA LEU A 54 -8.64 -0.66 9.24
C LEU A 54 -9.50 -0.04 10.36
N SER A 55 -9.29 1.23 10.67
CA SER A 55 -9.94 1.92 11.80
C SER A 55 -11.38 2.37 11.53
N ASN A 56 -11.65 2.91 10.34
CA ASN A 56 -12.90 3.60 10.05
C ASN A 56 -13.47 3.30 8.65
N GLY A 57 -12.84 2.39 7.91
CA GLY A 57 -13.29 1.99 6.58
C GLY A 57 -13.03 3.03 5.48
N THR A 58 -12.13 4.00 5.70
CA THR A 58 -11.67 4.91 4.63
C THR A 58 -11.25 4.10 3.41
N LYS A 59 -11.83 4.43 2.26
CA LYS A 59 -11.60 3.66 1.02
C LYS A 59 -10.20 3.94 0.49
N ILE A 60 -9.50 2.87 0.12
CA ILE A 60 -8.32 2.93 -0.73
C ILE A 60 -8.82 2.79 -2.17
N ALA A 61 -8.26 3.56 -3.10
CA ALA A 61 -8.59 3.43 -4.51
C ALA A 61 -8.30 1.98 -4.97
N ILE A 62 -9.25 1.37 -5.68
CA ILE A 62 -9.24 -0.07 -5.99
C ILE A 62 -7.93 -0.48 -6.70
N ASN A 63 -7.45 0.37 -7.61
CA ASN A 63 -6.22 0.12 -8.38
C ASN A 63 -4.94 0.27 -7.54
N LEU A 64 -5.02 0.92 -6.38
CA LEU A 64 -3.89 1.17 -5.49
C LEU A 64 -3.86 0.25 -4.27
N GLU A 65 -4.86 -0.61 -4.06
CA GLU A 65 -4.94 -1.49 -2.90
C GLU A 65 -3.65 -2.31 -2.72
N VAL A 66 -3.17 -3.02 -3.75
CA VAL A 66 -1.97 -3.85 -3.65
C VAL A 66 -0.69 -3.02 -3.42
N PRO A 67 -0.38 -1.98 -4.23
CA PRO A 67 0.77 -1.12 -3.98
C PRO A 67 0.79 -0.50 -2.58
N ILE A 68 -0.36 -0.04 -2.09
CA ILE A 68 -0.50 0.57 -0.77
C ILE A 68 -0.33 -0.46 0.34
N MET A 69 -0.99 -1.62 0.25
CA MET A 69 -0.83 -2.67 1.26
C MET A 69 0.63 -3.14 1.36
N CYS A 70 1.28 -3.36 0.22
CA CYS A 70 2.69 -3.75 0.18
C CYS A 70 3.61 -2.66 0.74
N GLY A 71 3.44 -1.41 0.29
CA GLY A 71 4.23 -0.27 0.76
C GLY A 71 4.07 0.01 2.26
N ALA A 72 2.86 -0.15 2.79
CA ALA A 72 2.58 -0.05 4.21
C ALA A 72 3.34 -1.12 5.00
N MET A 73 3.24 -2.39 4.58
CA MET A 73 3.84 -3.51 5.31
C MET A 73 5.37 -3.48 5.33
N GLN A 74 6.02 -2.81 4.36
CA GLN A 74 7.47 -2.60 4.38
C GLN A 74 7.93 -1.70 5.56
N LEU A 75 7.06 -0.82 6.06
CA LEU A 75 7.33 0.10 7.19
C LEU A 75 6.56 -0.26 8.47
N ALA A 76 5.54 -1.11 8.37
CA ALA A 76 4.61 -1.40 9.45
C ALA A 76 5.30 -1.99 10.70
N PRO A 77 5.00 -1.44 11.89
CA PRO A 77 5.23 -2.14 13.15
C PRO A 77 4.52 -3.51 13.20
N VAL A 78 4.97 -4.36 14.12
CA VAL A 78 4.40 -5.70 14.35
C VAL A 78 2.89 -5.66 14.60
N ASP A 79 2.41 -4.67 15.35
CA ASP A 79 0.98 -4.57 15.67
C ASP A 79 0.13 -4.21 14.45
N ASP A 80 0.59 -3.31 13.59
CA ASP A 80 -0.09 -2.98 12.34
C ASP A 80 -0.13 -4.19 11.39
N TRP A 81 0.96 -4.97 11.32
CA TRP A 81 0.98 -6.21 10.56
C TRP A 81 -0.05 -7.22 11.09
N LYS A 82 -0.12 -7.40 12.41
CA LYS A 82 -1.10 -8.30 13.05
C LYS A 82 -2.55 -7.85 12.81
N MET A 83 -2.82 -6.54 12.81
CA MET A 83 -4.14 -6.02 12.48
C MET A 83 -4.54 -6.36 11.04
N LEU A 84 -3.62 -6.20 10.08
CA LEU A 84 -3.86 -6.58 8.69
C LEU A 84 -4.05 -8.11 8.55
N TYR A 85 -3.28 -8.90 9.28
CA TYR A 85 -3.40 -10.37 9.29
C TYR A 85 -4.76 -10.83 9.85
N ALA A 86 -5.20 -10.26 10.97
CA ALA A 86 -6.54 -10.54 11.52
C ALA A 86 -7.65 -10.18 10.52
N LYS A 87 -7.46 -9.09 9.76
CA LYS A 87 -8.40 -8.70 8.70
C LYS A 87 -8.41 -9.72 7.55
N TYR A 88 -7.25 -10.21 7.13
CA TYR A 88 -7.11 -11.27 6.13
C TYR A 88 -7.87 -12.54 6.55
N GLU A 89 -7.71 -13.00 7.79
CA GLU A 89 -8.39 -14.20 8.31
C GLU A 89 -9.92 -14.04 8.28
N SER A 90 -10.42 -12.83 8.59
CA SER A 90 -11.86 -12.55 8.68
C SER A 90 -12.61 -12.48 7.33
N ILE A 91 -11.92 -12.30 6.21
CA ILE A 91 -12.55 -12.08 4.90
C ILE A 91 -12.78 -13.41 4.18
N PRO A 92 -14.01 -13.73 3.72
CA PRO A 92 -14.27 -14.94 2.95
C PRO A 92 -13.93 -14.80 1.47
N ASP A 93 -13.93 -13.58 0.95
CA ASP A 93 -13.71 -13.28 -0.47
C ASP A 93 -12.26 -13.52 -0.89
N GLY A 94 -12.07 -14.39 -1.89
CA GLY A 94 -10.75 -14.83 -2.34
C GLY A 94 -9.91 -13.72 -2.97
N GLU A 95 -10.54 -12.82 -3.73
CA GLU A 95 -9.82 -11.71 -4.37
C GLU A 95 -9.27 -10.74 -3.33
N ARG A 96 -10.11 -10.31 -2.38
CA ARG A 96 -9.69 -9.48 -1.25
C ARG A 96 -8.63 -10.17 -0.41
N LYS A 97 -8.77 -11.48 -0.15
CA LYS A 97 -7.73 -12.26 0.56
C LYS A 97 -6.40 -12.22 -0.17
N TRP A 98 -6.38 -12.38 -1.49
CA TRP A 98 -5.15 -12.32 -2.28
C TRP A 98 -4.45 -10.96 -2.16
N LYS A 99 -5.20 -9.85 -2.21
CA LYS A 99 -4.63 -8.50 -2.07
C LYS A 99 -3.98 -8.30 -0.70
N LEU A 100 -4.66 -8.72 0.37
CA LEU A 100 -4.14 -8.61 1.73
C LEU A 100 -2.92 -9.50 1.94
N LEU A 101 -2.96 -10.75 1.45
CA LEU A 101 -1.83 -11.67 1.52
C LEU A 101 -0.60 -11.13 0.79
N THR A 102 -0.80 -10.53 -0.38
CA THR A 102 0.28 -9.87 -1.15
C THR A 102 0.90 -8.74 -0.33
N GLY A 103 0.08 -7.92 0.33
CA GLY A 103 0.56 -6.88 1.24
C GLY A 103 1.35 -7.44 2.42
N LEU A 104 0.79 -8.42 3.14
CA LEU A 104 1.41 -9.07 4.30
C LEU A 104 2.79 -9.66 3.97
N GLY A 105 2.95 -10.23 2.77
CA GLY A 105 4.22 -10.78 2.28
C GLY A 105 5.30 -9.73 1.99
N CYS A 106 4.96 -8.44 1.91
CA CYS A 106 5.93 -7.36 1.74
C CYS A 106 6.54 -6.88 3.07
N THR A 107 6.24 -7.55 4.18
CA THR A 107 6.77 -7.14 5.49
C THR A 107 8.28 -7.18 5.57
N SER A 108 8.87 -6.23 6.31
CA SER A 108 10.30 -6.22 6.63
C SER A 108 10.65 -7.12 7.84
N HIS A 109 9.64 -7.62 8.56
CA HIS A 109 9.84 -8.53 9.70
C HIS A 109 10.03 -9.97 9.23
N LYS A 110 11.29 -10.44 9.21
CA LYS A 110 11.64 -11.79 8.73
C LYS A 110 10.87 -12.92 9.42
N MET A 111 10.54 -12.76 10.70
CA MET A 111 9.76 -13.76 11.47
C MET A 111 8.39 -14.10 10.87
N PHE A 112 7.83 -13.24 10.01
CA PHE A 112 6.55 -13.49 9.34
C PHE A 112 6.70 -14.09 7.93
N LEU A 113 7.92 -14.19 7.41
CA LEU A 113 8.20 -14.69 6.06
C LEU A 113 8.76 -16.12 6.05
N GLU A 114 9.15 -16.63 7.21
CA GLU A 114 9.73 -17.96 7.34
C GLU A 114 8.64 -19.03 7.51
N LYS A 115 8.80 -20.13 6.78
CA LYS A 115 8.10 -21.40 6.98
C LYS A 115 9.09 -22.42 7.51
#